data_AF-A0A518JUV0-F1
#
_entry.id   AF-A0A518JUV0-F1
#
_cell.length_a   1.000
_cell.length_b   1.000
_cell.length_c   1.000
_cell.angle_alpha   90.00
_cell.angle_beta   90.00
_cell.angle_gamma   90.00
#
_symmetry.space_group_name_H-M   'P 1'
#
loop_
_entity.id
_entity.type
_entity.pdbx_description
1 polymer ?
#
loop_
_entity_poly.entity_id
_entity_poly.type
_entity_poly.pdbx_seq_one_letter_code
_entity_poly.pdbx_strand_id
1 'polypeptide(L)'
;MRFQTICNGIVLTGLLLLAGCGDEQTAKTSLFEHDHEVAEHWPDDFADAAVKLRQRLDASADETADAKQAEAEIADIVSWVPEIAADTDLPEKDWIPLDNAAESLMANLRSSGNELTDANRKQTVAFCELIEEAIAKLPAPIPSPQGASL
;
A
#
# COMPACT_ATOMS: atom_id res chain seq x y z
N MET A 1 -9.83 56.75 16.93
CA MET A 1 -8.39 56.47 17.04
C MET A 1 -7.79 57.31 18.14
N ARG A 2 -7.56 56.73 19.33
CA ARG A 2 -6.51 57.11 20.30
C ARG A 2 -6.34 55.92 21.24
N PHE A 3 -5.09 55.47 21.43
CA PHE A 3 -4.43 55.24 22.71
C PHE A 3 -3.18 54.39 22.46
N GLN A 4 -2.01 55.03 22.58
CA GLN A 4 -0.72 54.34 22.64
C GLN A 4 0.17 55.06 23.65
N THR A 5 0.53 54.35 24.72
CA THR A 5 1.60 54.64 25.69
C THR A 5 1.88 53.30 26.39
N ILE A 6 2.83 52.49 25.90
CA ILE A 6 4.28 52.42 26.20
C ILE A 6 4.60 51.69 27.52
N CYS A 7 5.37 50.59 27.38
CA CYS A 7 6.35 49.93 28.28
C CYS A 7 5.88 49.60 29.72
N ASN A 8 6.24 48.48 30.33
CA ASN A 8 7.56 47.86 30.45
C ASN A 8 7.39 46.64 31.38
N GLY A 9 8.16 45.57 31.26
CA GLY A 9 8.17 44.53 32.29
C GLY A 9 8.54 43.13 31.82
N ILE A 10 9.81 42.95 31.44
CA ILE A 10 10.43 41.62 31.38
C ILE A 10 10.64 41.17 32.83
N VAL A 11 10.05 40.02 33.22
CA VAL A 11 10.53 39.23 34.36
C VAL A 11 10.52 37.75 33.94
N LEU A 12 11.71 37.26 33.60
CA LEU A 12 12.07 35.84 33.62
C LEU A 12 11.75 35.28 35.01
N THR A 13 10.97 34.20 35.10
CA THR A 13 11.00 33.30 36.26
C THR A 13 11.15 31.87 35.75
N GLY A 14 12.31 31.29 36.03
CA GLY A 14 12.62 29.91 35.73
C GLY A 14 12.51 29.01 36.95
N LEU A 15 12.26 27.74 36.64
CA LEU A 15 12.78 26.53 37.28
C LEU A 15 12.21 26.03 38.63
N LEU A 16 12.18 24.69 38.69
CA LEU A 16 12.12 23.75 39.82
C LEU A 16 10.71 23.30 40.23
N LEU A 17 10.40 22.03 40.51
CA LEU A 17 11.08 20.72 40.47
C LEU A 17 9.99 19.66 40.80
N LEU A 18 10.16 18.44 40.26
CA LEU A 18 9.86 17.15 40.90
C LEU A 18 8.43 16.89 41.43
N ALA A 19 7.66 16.19 40.60
CA ALA A 19 6.84 15.08 41.09
C ALA A 19 7.16 13.85 40.24
N GLY A 20 8.02 12.98 40.78
CA GLY A 20 8.10 11.58 40.36
C GLY A 20 7.31 10.73 41.34
N CYS A 21 6.45 9.84 40.83
CA CYS A 21 6.22 8.49 41.35
C CYS A 21 5.21 7.80 40.43
N GLY A 22 5.59 6.67 39.85
CA GLY A 22 4.73 5.88 38.98
C GLY A 22 5.54 4.97 38.09
N ASP A 23 6.24 4.02 38.69
CA ASP A 23 6.73 2.85 37.97
C ASP A 23 5.49 2.05 37.54
N GLU A 24 4.96 2.37 36.36
CA GLU A 24 4.14 1.44 35.61
C GLU A 24 5.04 0.78 34.59
N GLN A 25 5.77 -0.24 35.05
CA GLN A 25 6.11 -1.37 34.20
C GLN A 25 4.79 -2.03 33.78
N THR A 26 4.02 -1.39 32.91
CA THR A 26 3.01 -2.06 32.12
C THR A 26 3.81 -3.09 31.34
N ALA A 27 3.70 -4.34 31.77
CA ALA A 27 4.17 -5.47 31.00
C ALA A 27 3.69 -5.21 29.56
N LYS A 28 4.64 -5.11 28.63
CA LYS A 28 4.31 -5.13 27.20
C LYS A 28 3.76 -6.53 26.95
N THR A 29 2.50 -6.73 27.30
CA THR A 29 1.71 -7.84 26.81
C THR A 29 1.68 -7.59 25.32
N SER A 30 2.54 -8.32 24.63
CA SER A 30 2.59 -8.42 23.19
C SER A 30 1.26 -9.05 22.77
N LEU A 31 0.22 -8.23 22.71
CA LEU A 31 -1.12 -8.56 22.25
C LEU A 31 -1.09 -8.66 20.72
N PHE A 32 -0.22 -9.51 20.19
CA PHE A 32 -0.20 -9.87 18.77
C PHE A 32 -1.05 -11.12 18.56
N GLU A 33 -2.32 -11.07 18.96
CA GLU A 33 -3.37 -11.84 18.28
C GLU A 33 -3.90 -10.96 17.16
N HIS A 34 -3.02 -10.57 16.23
CA HIS A 34 -3.45 -9.97 14.98
C HIS A 34 -3.70 -11.13 14.01
N ASP A 35 -4.88 -11.72 14.15
CA ASP A 35 -5.46 -12.62 13.16
C ASP A 35 -5.88 -11.74 11.96
N HIS A 36 -4.90 -11.36 11.14
CA HIS A 36 -5.16 -10.61 9.91
C HIS A 36 -5.83 -11.57 8.92
N GLU A 37 -7.16 -11.48 8.81
CA GLU A 37 -7.90 -12.18 7.76
C GLU A 37 -7.37 -11.70 6.40
N VAL A 38 -6.71 -12.60 5.68
CA VAL A 38 -6.23 -12.35 4.31
C VAL A 38 -7.45 -12.45 3.40
N ALA A 39 -7.73 -11.38 2.65
CA ALA A 39 -8.83 -11.36 1.71
C ALA A 39 -8.66 -12.49 0.66
N GLU A 40 -9.75 -13.11 0.23
CA GLU A 40 -9.73 -14.21 -0.75
C GLU A 40 -9.04 -13.81 -2.07
N HIS A 41 -9.13 -12.52 -2.45
CA HIS A 41 -8.52 -11.97 -3.66
C HIS A 41 -7.10 -11.46 -3.49
N TRP A 42 -6.46 -11.62 -2.32
CA TRP A 42 -5.05 -11.29 -2.13
C TRP A 42 -4.18 -12.05 -3.15
N PRO A 43 -3.28 -11.38 -3.91
CA PRO A 43 -2.43 -12.09 -4.87
C PRO A 43 -1.26 -12.84 -4.22
N ASP A 44 -0.95 -14.02 -4.74
CA ASP A 44 0.20 -14.81 -4.28
C ASP A 44 1.55 -14.22 -4.72
N ASP A 45 1.59 -13.67 -5.93
CA ASP A 45 2.76 -13.03 -6.53
C ASP A 45 2.36 -12.03 -7.63
N PHE A 46 3.34 -11.47 -8.35
CA PHE A 46 3.07 -10.55 -9.46
C PHE A 46 2.28 -11.19 -10.62
N ALA A 47 2.53 -12.45 -10.95
CA ALA A 47 1.85 -13.11 -12.05
C ALA A 47 0.37 -13.31 -11.71
N ASP A 48 0.09 -13.75 -10.48
CA ASP A 48 -1.25 -13.88 -9.95
C ASP A 48 -1.96 -12.51 -9.84
N ALA A 49 -1.26 -11.45 -9.42
CA ALA A 49 -1.83 -10.10 -9.40
C ALA A 49 -2.29 -9.65 -10.80
N ALA A 50 -1.45 -9.83 -11.83
CA ALA A 50 -1.79 -9.48 -13.21
C ALA A 50 -2.96 -10.31 -13.76
N VAL A 51 -3.04 -11.60 -13.40
CA VAL A 51 -4.17 -12.48 -13.77
C VAL A 51 -5.46 -12.02 -13.08
N LYS A 52 -5.42 -11.81 -11.76
CA LYS A 52 -6.57 -11.38 -10.97
C LYS A 52 -7.12 -10.03 -11.42
N LEU A 53 -6.25 -9.08 -11.77
CA LEU A 53 -6.65 -7.78 -12.34
C LEU A 53 -7.37 -7.95 -13.68
N ARG A 54 -6.84 -8.77 -14.59
CA ARG A 54 -7.47 -9.01 -15.90
C ARG A 54 -8.83 -9.69 -15.77
N GLN A 55 -8.95 -10.68 -14.90
CA GLN A 55 -10.23 -11.33 -14.63
C GLN A 55 -11.30 -10.33 -14.15
N ARG A 56 -10.92 -9.38 -13.30
CA ARG A 56 -11.84 -8.34 -12.80
C ARG A 56 -12.14 -7.27 -13.84
N LEU A 57 -11.17 -6.94 -14.71
CA LEU A 57 -11.41 -6.10 -15.88
C LEU A 57 -12.47 -6.74 -16.80
N ASP A 58 -12.42 -8.05 -17.00
CA ASP A 58 -13.42 -8.76 -17.80
C ASP A 58 -14.78 -8.86 -17.09
N ALA A 59 -14.80 -9.16 -15.79
CA ALA A 59 -16.03 -9.28 -14.99
C ALA A 59 -16.77 -7.95 -14.79
N SER A 60 -16.06 -6.83 -14.86
CA SER A 60 -16.62 -5.46 -14.75
C SER A 60 -17.21 -4.91 -16.05
N ALA A 61 -17.35 -5.74 -17.10
CA ALA A 61 -17.94 -5.32 -18.37
C ALA A 61 -19.47 -5.16 -18.30
N ASP A 62 -20.13 -5.79 -17.33
CA ASP A 62 -21.58 -5.75 -17.13
C ASP A 62 -21.97 -4.85 -15.95
N GLU A 63 -23.24 -4.41 -15.87
CA GLU A 63 -23.75 -3.61 -14.73
C GLU A 63 -24.39 -4.51 -13.65
N THR A 64 -23.63 -5.47 -13.12
CA THR A 64 -24.09 -6.41 -12.07
C THR A 64 -23.51 -6.08 -10.69
N ALA A 65 -24.05 -6.69 -9.63
CA ALA A 65 -23.44 -6.61 -8.30
C ALA A 65 -22.01 -7.18 -8.30
N ASP A 66 -21.79 -8.26 -9.07
CA ASP A 66 -20.49 -8.89 -9.25
C ASP A 66 -19.50 -7.94 -9.96
N ALA A 67 -19.98 -7.11 -10.88
CA ALA A 67 -19.15 -6.08 -11.52
C ALA A 67 -18.71 -5.01 -10.52
N LYS A 68 -19.58 -4.55 -9.62
CA LYS A 68 -19.20 -3.59 -8.58
C LYS A 68 -18.22 -4.17 -7.57
N GLN A 69 -18.37 -5.45 -7.24
CA GLN A 69 -17.38 -6.17 -6.43
C GLN A 69 -16.04 -6.23 -7.18
N ALA A 70 -16.03 -6.57 -8.47
CA ALA A 70 -14.81 -6.62 -9.28
C ALA A 70 -14.10 -5.25 -9.36
N GLU A 71 -14.84 -4.14 -9.48
CA GLU A 71 -14.27 -2.79 -9.45
C GLU A 71 -13.57 -2.47 -8.12
N ALA A 72 -14.19 -2.85 -6.99
CA ALA A 72 -13.60 -2.67 -5.66
C ALA A 72 -12.33 -3.51 -5.50
N GLU A 73 -12.37 -4.79 -5.91
CA GLU A 73 -11.23 -5.69 -5.80
C GLU A 73 -10.06 -5.26 -6.72
N ILE A 74 -10.32 -4.58 -7.84
CA ILE A 74 -9.25 -3.94 -8.64
C ILE A 74 -8.50 -2.92 -7.79
N ALA A 75 -9.20 -2.06 -7.05
CA ALA A 75 -8.56 -1.07 -6.21
C ALA A 75 -7.72 -1.73 -5.09
N ASP A 76 -8.23 -2.79 -4.48
CA ASP A 76 -7.49 -3.55 -3.48
C ASP A 76 -6.20 -4.14 -4.06
N ILE A 77 -6.30 -4.89 -5.16
CA ILE A 77 -5.14 -5.54 -5.78
C ILE A 77 -4.10 -4.50 -6.22
N VAL A 78 -4.52 -3.40 -6.85
CA VAL A 78 -3.59 -2.32 -7.23
C VAL A 78 -2.84 -1.78 -6.01
N SER A 79 -3.52 -1.64 -4.86
CA SER A 79 -2.91 -1.14 -3.63
C SER A 79 -1.90 -2.11 -3.01
N TRP A 80 -2.01 -3.41 -3.28
CA TRP A 80 -1.14 -4.45 -2.73
C TRP A 80 0.06 -4.78 -3.62
N VAL A 81 0.07 -4.40 -4.90
CA VAL A 81 1.22 -4.65 -5.80
C VAL A 81 2.55 -4.08 -5.27
N PRO A 82 2.62 -2.87 -4.66
CA PRO A 82 3.84 -2.40 -4.01
C PRO A 82 4.30 -3.28 -2.84
N GLU A 83 3.37 -3.89 -2.11
CA GLU A 83 3.69 -4.84 -1.02
C GLU A 83 4.29 -6.12 -1.59
N ILE A 84 3.70 -6.67 -2.66
CA ILE A 84 4.27 -7.81 -3.39
C ILE A 84 5.67 -7.47 -3.91
N ALA A 85 5.87 -6.25 -4.43
CA ALA A 85 7.17 -5.82 -4.92
C ALA A 85 8.25 -5.83 -3.83
N ALA A 86 7.90 -5.41 -2.62
CA ALA A 86 8.79 -5.41 -1.46
C ALA A 86 9.21 -6.83 -1.03
N ASP A 87 8.40 -7.84 -1.35
CA ASP A 87 8.67 -9.26 -1.05
C ASP A 87 9.48 -9.97 -2.16
N THR A 88 9.90 -9.25 -3.20
CA THR A 88 10.70 -9.80 -4.31
C THR A 88 12.14 -9.26 -4.35
N ASP A 89 13.01 -9.93 -5.10
CA ASP A 89 14.35 -9.43 -5.43
C ASP A 89 14.35 -8.43 -6.61
N LEU A 90 13.22 -7.79 -6.93
CA LEU A 90 13.14 -6.79 -7.99
C LEU A 90 13.98 -5.55 -7.59
N PRO A 91 14.95 -5.11 -8.42
CA PRO A 91 15.82 -4.01 -8.03
C PRO A 91 15.04 -2.70 -7.95
N GLU A 92 15.51 -1.76 -7.13
CA GLU A 92 14.85 -0.49 -6.85
C GLU A 92 14.43 0.29 -8.10
N LYS A 93 15.33 0.35 -9.09
CA LYS A 93 15.05 1.00 -10.38
C LYS A 93 13.86 0.43 -11.14
N ASP A 94 13.48 -0.82 -10.87
CA ASP A 94 12.40 -1.53 -11.54
C ASP A 94 11.13 -1.64 -10.70
N TRP A 95 11.20 -1.57 -9.35
CA TRP A 95 9.98 -1.50 -8.51
C TRP A 95 9.44 -0.08 -8.32
N ILE A 96 10.28 0.97 -8.35
CA ILE A 96 9.83 2.37 -8.28
C ILE A 96 8.77 2.70 -9.36
N PRO A 97 8.93 2.31 -10.64
CA PRO A 97 7.88 2.51 -11.63
C PRO A 97 6.54 1.85 -11.27
N LEU A 98 6.55 0.65 -10.69
CA LEU A 98 5.34 -0.05 -10.23
C LEU A 98 4.66 0.72 -9.09
N ASP A 99 5.43 1.15 -8.09
CA ASP A 99 4.92 1.92 -6.96
C ASP A 99 4.24 3.22 -7.40
N ASN A 100 4.93 4.04 -8.21
CA ASN A 100 4.36 5.26 -8.76
C ASN A 100 3.11 5.02 -9.62
N ALA A 101 3.10 3.94 -10.40
CA ALA A 101 1.95 3.59 -11.23
C ALA A 101 0.76 3.16 -10.37
N ALA A 102 0.99 2.38 -9.30
CA ALA A 102 -0.01 1.99 -8.33
C ALA A 102 -0.58 3.22 -7.60
N GLU A 103 0.27 4.12 -7.09
CA GLU A 103 -0.15 5.37 -6.44
C GLU A 103 -1.02 6.22 -7.37
N SER A 104 -0.58 6.41 -8.62
CA SER A 104 -1.29 7.18 -9.63
C SER A 104 -2.65 6.56 -9.98
N LEU A 105 -2.69 5.24 -10.20
CA LEU A 105 -3.94 4.53 -10.49
C LEU A 105 -4.90 4.57 -9.29
N MET A 106 -4.40 4.38 -8.06
CA MET A 106 -5.21 4.49 -6.85
C MET A 106 -5.77 5.89 -6.64
N ALA A 107 -5.00 6.94 -6.95
CA ALA A 107 -5.48 8.31 -6.90
C ALA A 107 -6.65 8.52 -7.87
N ASN A 108 -6.53 8.01 -9.11
CA ASN A 108 -7.58 8.11 -10.12
C ASN A 108 -8.82 7.30 -9.74
N LEU A 109 -8.67 6.05 -9.30
CA LEU A 109 -9.76 5.21 -8.82
C LEU A 109 -10.50 5.88 -7.65
N ARG A 110 -9.78 6.36 -6.63
CA ARG A 110 -10.41 7.08 -5.50
C ARG A 110 -11.14 8.34 -5.94
N SER A 111 -10.60 9.08 -6.91
CA SER A 111 -11.24 10.29 -7.44
C SER A 111 -12.57 10.02 -8.15
N SER A 112 -12.75 8.81 -8.68
CA SER A 112 -14.00 8.35 -9.29
C SER A 112 -14.84 7.46 -8.37
N GLY A 113 -14.57 7.41 -7.06
CA GLY A 113 -15.30 6.54 -6.14
C GLY A 113 -15.12 5.05 -6.42
N ASN A 114 -13.93 4.66 -6.90
CA ASN A 114 -13.53 3.34 -7.39
C ASN A 114 -14.27 2.87 -8.65
N GLU A 115 -15.03 3.73 -9.32
CA GLU A 115 -15.64 3.37 -10.61
C GLU A 115 -14.58 3.11 -11.68
N LEU A 116 -14.78 2.05 -12.47
CA LEU A 116 -13.88 1.67 -13.54
C LEU A 116 -14.24 2.39 -14.84
N THR A 117 -14.06 3.71 -14.82
CA THR A 117 -14.18 4.57 -16.01
C THR A 117 -13.30 4.05 -17.16
N ASP A 118 -13.59 4.44 -18.41
CA ASP A 118 -12.75 4.05 -19.56
C ASP A 118 -11.27 4.41 -19.39
N ALA A 119 -10.98 5.52 -18.70
CA ALA A 119 -9.62 5.94 -18.39
C ALA A 119 -8.97 5.01 -17.35
N ASN A 120 -9.68 4.71 -16.26
CA ASN A 120 -9.20 3.80 -15.23
C ASN A 120 -9.00 2.39 -15.79
N ARG A 121 -9.93 1.90 -16.61
CA ARG A 121 -9.82 0.61 -17.31
C ARG A 121 -8.53 0.52 -18.13
N LYS A 122 -8.25 1.54 -18.95
CA LYS A 122 -7.01 1.60 -19.75
C LYS A 122 -5.76 1.66 -18.87
N GLN A 123 -5.81 2.41 -17.78
CA GLN A 123 -4.69 2.51 -16.85
C GLN A 123 -4.46 1.19 -16.11
N THR A 124 -5.50 0.46 -15.70
CA THR A 124 -5.37 -0.88 -15.10
C THR A 124 -4.77 -1.88 -16.09
N VAL A 125 -5.14 -1.80 -17.38
CA VAL A 125 -4.50 -2.63 -18.43
C VAL A 125 -3.01 -2.30 -18.55
N ALA A 126 -2.64 -1.02 -18.66
CA ALA A 126 -1.24 -0.60 -18.71
C ALA A 126 -0.46 -0.99 -17.44
N PHE A 127 -1.13 -1.00 -16.29
CA PHE A 127 -0.54 -1.47 -15.03
C PHE A 127 -0.29 -2.98 -15.05
N CYS A 128 -1.19 -3.79 -15.63
CA CYS A 128 -0.95 -5.22 -15.85
C CYS A 128 0.27 -5.46 -16.75
N GLU A 129 0.42 -4.67 -17.83
CA GLU A 129 1.58 -4.75 -18.73
C GLU A 129 2.87 -4.40 -17.98
N LEU A 130 2.85 -3.37 -17.13
CA LEU A 130 4.01 -2.99 -16.31
C LEU A 130 4.39 -4.07 -15.30
N ILE A 131 3.43 -4.76 -14.69
CA ILE A 131 3.68 -5.91 -13.81
C ILE A 131 4.38 -7.03 -14.59
N GLU A 132 3.92 -7.33 -15.81
CA GLU A 132 4.54 -8.35 -16.67
C GLU A 132 5.97 -7.99 -17.07
N GLU A 133 6.22 -6.71 -17.37
CA GLU A 133 7.57 -6.21 -17.60
C GLU A 133 8.47 -6.35 -16.37
N ALA A 134 7.93 -6.17 -15.16
CA ALA A 134 8.68 -6.36 -13.92
C ALA A 134 9.00 -7.85 -13.67
N ILE A 135 8.05 -8.75 -13.92
CA ILE A 135 8.27 -10.21 -13.82
C ILE A 135 9.44 -10.63 -14.70
N ALA A 136 9.54 -10.12 -15.93
CA ALA A 136 10.63 -10.44 -16.86
C ALA A 136 12.02 -9.99 -16.37
N LYS A 137 12.08 -9.12 -15.37
CA LYS A 137 13.32 -8.59 -14.78
C LYS A 137 13.67 -9.21 -13.43
N LEU A 138 12.79 -10.05 -12.87
CA LEU A 138 13.10 -10.78 -11.64
C LEU A 138 14.32 -11.69 -11.88
N PRO A 139 15.24 -11.77 -10.90
CA PRO A 139 16.32 -12.74 -10.98
C PRO A 139 15.77 -14.16 -11.02
N ALA A 140 16.48 -15.06 -11.70
CA ALA A 140 16.11 -16.47 -11.70
C ALA A 140 16.08 -17.01 -10.25
N PRO A 141 15.13 -17.90 -9.91
CA PRO A 141 15.07 -18.50 -8.59
C PRO A 141 16.43 -19.12 -8.24
N ILE A 142 17.00 -18.73 -7.10
CA ILE A 142 18.24 -19.36 -6.63
C ILE A 142 17.89 -20.82 -6.32
N PRO A 143 18.56 -21.81 -6.94
CA PRO A 143 18.29 -23.21 -6.65
C PRO A 143 18.55 -23.47 -5.16
N SER A 144 17.54 -23.97 -4.46
CA SER A 144 17.68 -24.36 -3.05
C SER A 144 18.75 -25.46 -2.91
N PRO A 145 19.65 -25.39 -1.91
CA PRO A 145 20.75 -26.35 -1.73
C PRO A 145 20.29 -27.78 -1.31
N GLN A 146 19.02 -28.11 -1.46
CA GLN A 146 18.43 -29.38 -0.99
C GLN A 146 18.82 -30.60 -1.86
N GLY A 147 19.79 -30.46 -2.77
CA GLY A 147 20.39 -31.55 -3.54
C GLY A 147 21.70 -32.13 -2.96
N ALA A 148 22.24 -31.56 -1.88
CA ALA A 148 23.40 -32.13 -1.19
C ALA A 148 22.95 -33.07 -0.06
N SER A 149 22.32 -34.19 -0.42
CA SER A 149 22.32 -35.35 0.50
C SER A 149 23.73 -35.91 0.55
N LEU A 150 24.28 -35.95 1.76
CA LEU A 150 25.52 -36.63 2.13
C LEU A 150 25.46 -38.13 1.84
#